data_AF-A0A4Q4YGG7-F1
#
_entry.id   AF-A0A4Q4YGG7-F1
#
_cell.length_a   1.000
_cell.length_b   1.000
_cell.length_c   1.000
_cell.angle_alpha   90.00
_cell.angle_beta   90.00
_cell.angle_gamma   90.00
#
_symmetry.space_group_name_H-M   'P 1'
#
loop_
_entity.id
_entity.type
_entity.pdbx_description
1 polymer ?
#
loop_
_entity_poly.entity_id
_entity_poly.type
_entity_poly.pdbx_seq_one_letter_code
_entity_poly.pdbx_strand_id
1 'polypeptide(L)'
;MPEFAFINISRPSDVKKHSTQVRRHVMKDIGKARRRRPRPVKRGEAVAASAAAFASESDIRASQSLPNDDTDEAPGDLVVPSPRADGSLHSVVFPIEMDSDILMLSRFTRRLAHPTERNDEGLVVAIAGLICHNLKVHIEEIQRITQSKGGLRSLHNPTLRLMVSWLDLTAASYLNISPRFEIPKCLSLEIDPGNDTQCLEKLLATWDEECPDLGDIMSALRVTAAAASYVNRHINDPTLWRDGTVALRVLGPALHDILSLEGRPLPSDPRDRSYSARAAREAFRRAALVFIAVVKTRLGFEAHDMAAHVDAFRQISQLPLVDWAVVPELNLWAHVVAAAREKPEDRAWHVFTIVSIMQILGLETADRAFEVVRGIMWVDAIAEGHDDLRREIDQFASGSFGRRVQDLQAVSEGVGLAGLETSLSTECTLE
;
A
#
# COMPACT_ATOMS: atom_id res chain seq x y z
N MET A 1 13.04 -24.32 16.45
CA MET A 1 11.60 -24.02 16.58
C MET A 1 11.44 -23.00 17.69
N PRO A 2 10.69 -21.90 17.49
CA PRO A 2 10.47 -20.89 18.53
C PRO A 2 9.73 -21.49 19.74
N GLU A 3 10.19 -21.14 20.95
CA GLU A 3 9.61 -21.58 22.22
C GLU A 3 8.59 -20.54 22.68
N PHE A 4 7.29 -20.88 22.56
CA PHE A 4 6.20 -19.99 22.96
C PHE A 4 5.86 -20.18 24.44
N ALA A 5 5.68 -19.06 25.16
CA ALA A 5 5.21 -19.05 26.54
C ALA A 5 3.87 -18.32 26.60
N PHE A 6 2.81 -19.02 26.99
CA PHE A 6 1.48 -18.45 27.17
C PHE A 6 1.28 -18.04 28.63
N ILE A 7 0.75 -16.84 28.84
CA ILE A 7 0.46 -16.31 30.17
C ILE A 7 -1.04 -16.06 30.26
N ASN A 8 -1.68 -16.64 31.28
CA ASN A 8 -3.07 -16.39 31.59
C ASN A 8 -3.17 -15.29 32.64
N ILE A 9 -3.84 -14.19 32.30
CA ILE A 9 -4.08 -13.05 33.19
C ILE A 9 -5.55 -13.09 33.58
N SER A 10 -5.84 -13.55 34.80
CA SER A 10 -7.22 -13.67 35.28
C SER A 10 -7.70 -12.42 36.01
N ARG A 11 -6.79 -11.56 36.51
CA ARG A 11 -7.13 -10.28 37.15
C ARG A 11 -6.20 -9.16 36.66
N PRO A 12 -6.68 -7.90 36.51
CA PRO A 12 -5.86 -6.78 36.04
C PRO A 12 -4.61 -6.51 36.89
N SER A 13 -4.65 -6.81 38.19
CA SER A 13 -3.50 -6.69 39.10
C SER A 13 -2.34 -7.64 38.74
N ASP A 14 -2.61 -8.73 38.03
CA ASP A 14 -1.62 -9.76 37.72
C ASP A 14 -0.68 -9.34 36.58
N VAL A 15 -1.04 -8.30 35.82
CA VAL A 15 -0.25 -7.76 34.70
C VAL A 15 1.16 -7.37 35.16
N LYS A 16 1.29 -6.71 36.32
CA LYS A 16 2.60 -6.33 36.88
C LYS A 16 3.45 -7.55 37.25
N LYS A 17 2.81 -8.62 37.75
CA LYS A 17 3.48 -9.87 38.12
C LYS A 17 4.00 -10.61 36.88
N HIS A 18 3.20 -10.64 35.82
CA HIS A 18 3.55 -11.34 34.58
C HIS A 18 4.47 -10.55 33.65
N SER A 19 4.49 -9.21 33.73
CA SER A 19 5.44 -8.35 33.02
C SER A 19 6.90 -8.77 33.27
N THR A 20 7.24 -9.14 34.50
CA THR A 20 8.59 -9.62 34.85
C THR A 20 8.90 -10.95 34.17
N GLN A 21 7.91 -11.83 34.02
CA GLN A 21 8.05 -13.14 33.39
C GLN A 21 8.24 -13.01 31.87
N VAL A 22 7.45 -12.14 31.21
CA VAL A 22 7.62 -11.80 29.79
C VAL A 22 9.00 -11.21 29.54
N ARG A 23 9.41 -10.24 30.36
CA ARG A 23 10.72 -9.59 30.22
C ARG A 23 11.85 -10.61 30.36
N ARG A 24 11.76 -11.56 31.30
CA ARG A 24 12.75 -12.64 31.43
C ARG A 24 12.79 -13.55 30.20
N HIS A 25 11.62 -13.92 29.65
CA HIS A 25 11.55 -14.77 28.46
C HIS A 25 12.21 -14.10 27.26
N VAL A 26 11.85 -12.85 26.96
CA VAL A 26 12.39 -12.08 25.82
C VAL A 26 13.88 -11.77 26.01
N MET A 27 14.31 -11.39 27.22
CA MET A 27 15.70 -11.03 27.49
C MET A 27 16.64 -12.25 27.55
N LYS A 28 16.13 -13.47 27.73
CA LYS A 28 16.93 -14.71 27.76
C LYS A 28 17.68 -14.93 26.45
N ASP A 29 17.00 -14.72 25.33
CA ASP A 29 17.59 -14.98 24.00
C ASP A 29 18.52 -13.85 23.55
N ILE A 30 18.19 -12.60 23.89
CA ILE A 30 19.08 -11.45 23.69
C ILE A 30 20.37 -11.59 24.54
N GLY A 31 20.24 -12.07 25.78
CA GLY A 31 21.37 -12.35 26.66
C GLY A 31 22.28 -13.45 26.12
N LYS A 32 21.71 -14.52 25.55
CA LYS A 32 22.47 -15.58 24.88
C LYS A 32 23.20 -15.08 23.63
N ALA A 33 22.55 -14.24 22.82
CA ALA A 33 23.15 -13.67 21.62
C ALA A 33 24.35 -12.77 21.95
N ARG A 34 24.26 -11.96 23.02
CA ARG A 34 25.37 -11.09 23.47
C ARG A 34 26.59 -11.83 24.01
N ARG A 35 26.41 -13.02 24.60
CA ARG A 35 27.52 -13.83 25.16
C ARG A 35 28.29 -14.65 24.12
N ARG A 36 27.83 -14.71 22.87
CA ARG A 36 28.41 -15.57 21.81
C ARG A 36 29.46 -14.91 20.90
N ARG A 37 29.95 -13.70 21.21
CA ARG A 37 31.08 -13.13 20.45
C ARG A 37 32.42 -13.59 21.04
N PRO A 38 33.23 -14.41 20.34
CA PRO A 38 34.59 -14.70 20.79
C PRO A 38 35.44 -13.46 20.62
N ARG A 39 36.28 -13.13 21.62
CA ARG A 39 37.33 -12.11 21.46
C ARG A 39 38.41 -12.66 20.52
N PRO A 40 38.91 -11.87 19.56
CA PRO A 40 40.04 -12.28 18.74
C PRO A 40 41.31 -12.34 19.59
N VAL A 41 41.98 -13.49 19.55
CA VAL A 41 43.29 -13.73 20.17
C VAL A 41 44.34 -12.97 19.35
N LYS A 42 45.03 -12.00 19.97
CA LYS A 42 46.21 -11.35 19.38
C LYS A 42 47.37 -12.35 19.36
N ARG A 43 47.86 -12.68 18.17
CA ARG A 43 49.10 -13.42 17.96
C ARG A 43 50.21 -12.42 17.65
N GLY A 44 51.26 -12.44 18.48
CA GLY A 44 52.41 -11.54 18.39
C GLY A 44 53.35 -11.85 17.22
N GLU A 45 54.11 -10.82 16.84
CA GLU A 45 55.19 -10.81 15.88
C GLU A 45 56.45 -11.53 16.38
N ALA A 46 57.23 -12.08 15.44
CA ALA A 46 58.68 -11.93 15.38
C ALA A 46 59.21 -12.33 13.98
N VAL A 47 59.92 -11.42 13.29
CA VAL A 47 61.37 -11.46 12.99
C VAL A 47 61.72 -10.55 11.80
N ALA A 48 62.48 -9.51 12.15
CA ALA A 48 63.61 -8.84 11.47
C ALA A 48 63.55 -8.42 9.98
N ALA A 49 63.67 -7.11 9.76
CA ALA A 49 64.61 -6.53 8.81
C ALA A 49 65.13 -5.18 9.35
N SER A 50 66.40 -4.91 9.09
CA SER A 50 67.26 -3.90 9.72
C SER A 50 67.53 -2.71 8.80
N ALA A 51 67.83 -1.58 9.44
CA ALA A 51 68.84 -0.57 9.07
C ALA A 51 68.39 0.79 8.48
N ALA A 52 68.67 1.82 9.31
CA ALA A 52 69.24 3.15 9.03
C ALA A 52 68.39 4.18 8.27
N ALA A 53 68.49 5.50 8.48
CA ALA A 53 68.99 6.43 9.50
C ALA A 53 68.79 7.85 8.89
N PHE A 54 69.01 8.91 9.70
CA PHE A 54 69.04 10.37 9.40
C PHE A 54 67.68 11.10 9.55
N ALA A 55 67.44 11.89 10.63
CA ALA A 55 68.00 13.22 11.02
C ALA A 55 67.42 14.36 10.14
N SER A 56 67.00 15.55 10.60
CA SER A 56 67.05 16.28 11.88
C SER A 56 66.00 17.42 11.89
N GLU A 57 65.70 17.93 13.10
CA GLU A 57 65.59 19.36 13.56
C GLU A 57 65.10 20.49 12.61
N SER A 58 64.55 21.62 13.06
CA SER A 58 63.85 22.17 14.25
C SER A 58 63.64 23.69 13.97
N ASP A 59 63.02 24.40 14.93
CA ASP A 59 62.98 25.86 15.18
C ASP A 59 61.82 26.66 14.56
N ILE A 60 60.92 27.37 15.27
CA ILE A 60 60.86 28.17 16.53
C ILE A 60 61.11 29.69 16.35
N ARG A 61 60.06 30.48 16.72
CA ARG A 61 60.02 31.90 17.21
C ARG A 61 60.40 33.03 16.21
N ALA A 62 59.97 34.29 16.34
CA ALA A 62 59.50 35.07 17.49
C ALA A 62 58.83 36.40 17.04
N SER A 63 57.87 36.91 17.84
CA SER A 63 57.84 38.29 18.42
C SER A 63 57.66 39.52 17.48
N GLN A 64 57.12 40.69 17.83
CA GLN A 64 56.62 41.45 19.01
C GLN A 64 55.92 42.71 18.40
N SER A 65 54.90 43.36 18.96
CA SER A 65 55.01 44.46 19.94
C SER A 65 53.66 45.20 20.13
N LEU A 66 53.46 45.73 21.34
CA LEU A 66 52.38 46.58 21.93
C LEU A 66 52.68 48.09 21.71
N PRO A 67 51.88 49.14 22.10
CA PRO A 67 51.05 49.23 23.34
C PRO A 67 49.80 50.18 23.42
N ASN A 68 49.09 50.03 24.56
CA ASN A 68 48.18 50.94 25.34
C ASN A 68 46.90 51.48 24.65
N ASP A 69 45.73 51.63 25.29
CA ASP A 69 45.41 52.12 26.66
C ASP A 69 43.97 51.70 27.07
N ASP A 70 43.67 51.88 28.36
CA ASP A 70 42.62 51.29 29.21
C ASP A 70 41.14 51.50 28.84
N THR A 71 40.29 50.48 29.07
CA THR A 71 39.17 50.53 30.05
C THR A 71 38.47 49.18 30.20
N ASP A 72 38.16 48.86 31.46
CA ASP A 72 37.41 47.73 31.99
C ASP A 72 36.08 47.44 31.28
N GLU A 73 35.86 46.18 30.87
CA GLU A 73 34.69 45.36 31.24
C GLU A 73 34.83 43.97 30.57
N ALA A 74 34.74 42.90 31.37
CA ALA A 74 34.87 41.51 30.94
C ALA A 74 33.53 40.76 31.06
N PRO A 75 33.40 39.54 30.52
CA PRO A 75 33.46 39.21 29.10
C PRO A 75 32.24 38.35 28.70
N GLY A 76 31.83 38.38 27.44
CA GLY A 76 30.76 37.50 26.99
C GLY A 76 30.49 37.53 25.49
N ASP A 77 31.49 37.17 24.69
CA ASP A 77 31.28 36.98 23.25
C ASP A 77 31.37 35.50 22.85
N LEU A 78 30.26 35.07 22.24
CA LEU A 78 30.15 34.23 21.05
C LEU A 78 30.96 32.92 21.03
N VAL A 79 30.29 31.85 21.48
CA VAL A 79 30.53 30.49 20.99
C VAL A 79 29.36 30.07 20.12
N VAL A 80 29.66 29.80 18.85
CA VAL A 80 28.81 29.15 17.85
C VAL A 80 28.43 27.73 18.34
N PRO A 81 27.14 27.34 18.40
CA PRO A 81 26.80 25.97 18.74
C PRO A 81 26.86 25.04 17.52
N SER A 82 27.74 24.06 17.65
CA SER A 82 27.85 22.86 16.83
C SER A 82 26.58 21.97 16.96
N PRO A 83 26.11 21.31 15.89
CA PRO A 83 24.90 20.50 15.89
C PRO A 83 25.21 19.12 16.48
N ARG A 84 25.14 18.99 17.82
CA ARG A 84 24.93 17.74 18.57
C ARG A 84 25.11 18.00 20.08
N ALA A 85 24.02 18.34 20.76
CA ALA A 85 23.80 18.06 22.18
C ALA A 85 22.39 18.51 22.59
N ASP A 86 21.38 17.65 22.42
CA ASP A 86 20.12 17.78 23.17
C ASP A 86 20.13 16.76 24.30
N GLY A 87 20.33 17.28 25.51
CA GLY A 87 19.94 16.62 26.74
C GLY A 87 18.43 16.77 26.95
N SER A 88 17.83 15.70 27.47
CA SER A 88 16.55 15.71 28.20
C SER A 88 15.24 15.77 27.40
N LEU A 89 14.97 14.70 26.63
CA LEU A 89 13.60 14.25 26.30
C LEU A 89 12.93 13.52 27.48
N HIS A 90 12.83 14.18 28.62
CA HIS A 90 12.00 13.74 29.75
C HIS A 90 11.03 14.85 30.16
N SER A 91 10.12 15.25 29.28
CA SER A 91 8.94 16.05 29.70
C SER A 91 7.75 16.09 28.74
N VAL A 92 7.65 15.20 27.74
CA VAL A 92 6.35 14.93 27.09
C VAL A 92 6.13 13.43 27.06
N VAL A 93 5.75 12.91 28.21
CA VAL A 93 5.00 11.64 28.28
C VAL A 93 3.63 11.97 27.72
N PHE A 94 3.36 11.55 26.48
CA PHE A 94 1.97 11.32 26.09
C PHE A 94 1.48 10.13 26.92
N PRO A 95 0.50 10.28 27.82
CA PRO A 95 -0.15 9.13 28.40
C PRO A 95 -1.03 8.56 27.29
N ILE A 96 -0.51 7.64 26.48
CA ILE A 96 -1.38 6.70 25.78
C ILE A 96 -1.98 5.84 26.89
N GLU A 97 -3.22 6.13 27.23
CA GLU A 97 -3.97 5.49 28.31
C GLU A 97 -4.32 4.03 27.92
N MET A 98 -3.33 3.15 28.04
CA MET A 98 -3.40 1.72 27.70
C MET A 98 -4.39 0.92 28.58
N ASP A 99 -4.87 1.50 29.69
CA ASP A 99 -5.80 0.86 30.61
C ASP A 99 -7.23 0.76 30.03
N SER A 100 -7.67 1.71 29.19
CA SER A 100 -9.01 1.70 28.59
C SER A 100 -9.19 0.53 27.61
N ASP A 101 -8.19 0.29 26.75
CA ASP A 101 -8.23 -0.77 25.74
C ASP A 101 -8.13 -2.17 26.35
N ILE A 102 -7.32 -2.34 27.41
CA ILE A 102 -7.20 -3.59 28.16
C ILE A 102 -8.50 -3.88 28.95
N LEU A 103 -9.13 -2.85 29.52
CA LEU A 103 -10.43 -2.97 30.19
C LEU A 103 -11.57 -3.24 29.19
N MET A 104 -11.52 -2.65 28.01
CA MET A 104 -12.40 -2.99 26.88
C MET A 104 -12.20 -4.46 26.50
N LEU A 105 -10.99 -4.88 26.11
CA LEU A 105 -10.65 -6.26 25.75
C LEU A 105 -11.06 -7.29 26.81
N SER A 106 -10.85 -7.01 28.09
CA SER A 106 -11.28 -7.90 29.17
C SER A 106 -12.81 -7.96 29.34
N ARG A 107 -13.54 -6.85 29.09
CA ARG A 107 -15.01 -6.86 28.98
C ARG A 107 -15.47 -7.67 27.77
N PHE A 108 -14.77 -7.62 26.63
CA PHE A 108 -15.08 -8.44 25.45
C PHE A 108 -14.91 -9.92 25.71
N THR A 109 -13.76 -10.33 26.26
CA THR A 109 -13.49 -11.73 26.59
C THR A 109 -14.52 -12.28 27.57
N ARG A 110 -14.97 -11.44 28.52
CA ARG A 110 -16.04 -11.80 29.46
C ARG A 110 -17.41 -11.94 28.78
N ARG A 111 -17.79 -11.00 27.90
CA ARG A 111 -19.06 -11.06 27.13
C ARG A 111 -19.09 -12.24 26.15
N LEU A 112 -17.96 -12.55 25.51
CA LEU A 112 -17.79 -13.72 24.64
C LEU A 112 -17.89 -15.06 25.41
N ALA A 113 -17.48 -15.07 26.68
CA ALA A 113 -17.57 -16.24 27.56
C ALA A 113 -18.98 -16.48 28.13
N HIS A 114 -19.88 -15.49 28.09
CA HIS A 114 -21.25 -15.63 28.57
C HIS A 114 -22.24 -15.98 27.45
N PRO A 115 -22.95 -17.12 27.52
CA PRO A 115 -23.84 -17.60 26.45
C PRO A 115 -24.97 -16.64 26.06
N THR A 116 -25.46 -15.84 27.02
CA THR A 116 -26.54 -14.87 26.83
C THR A 116 -26.06 -13.54 26.24
N GLU A 117 -24.83 -13.12 26.57
CA GLU A 117 -24.25 -11.85 26.10
C GLU A 117 -23.52 -11.99 24.76
N ARG A 118 -23.09 -13.22 24.41
CA ARG A 118 -22.53 -13.58 23.10
C ARG A 118 -23.49 -13.28 21.94
N ASN A 119 -24.79 -13.29 22.22
CA ASN A 119 -25.85 -13.03 21.25
C ASN A 119 -26.30 -11.56 21.22
N ASP A 120 -25.63 -10.64 21.88
CA ASP A 120 -25.97 -9.21 21.80
C ASP A 120 -25.41 -8.57 20.52
N GLU A 121 -26.21 -7.80 19.79
CA GLU A 121 -25.76 -6.98 18.65
C GLU A 121 -24.74 -5.92 19.10
N GLY A 122 -24.82 -5.48 20.37
CA GLY A 122 -23.83 -4.60 20.99
C GLY A 122 -22.42 -5.19 21.07
N LEU A 123 -22.25 -6.51 20.93
CA LEU A 123 -20.93 -7.14 20.85
C LEU A 123 -20.32 -6.98 19.44
N VAL A 124 -21.14 -7.06 18.39
CA VAL A 124 -20.71 -6.84 17.00
C VAL A 124 -20.27 -5.40 16.81
N VAL A 125 -21.04 -4.42 17.30
CA VAL A 125 -20.69 -2.99 17.29
C VAL A 125 -19.34 -2.77 17.98
N ALA A 126 -19.16 -3.41 19.13
CA ALA A 126 -18.01 -3.17 19.97
C ALA A 126 -16.73 -3.85 19.39
N ILE A 127 -16.86 -5.01 18.72
CA ILE A 127 -15.75 -5.63 17.94
C ILE A 127 -15.43 -4.78 16.70
N ALA A 128 -16.46 -4.29 16.00
CA ALA A 128 -16.32 -3.39 14.86
C ALA A 128 -15.58 -2.09 15.23
N GLY A 129 -15.82 -1.55 16.43
CA GLY A 129 -15.14 -0.35 16.94
C GLY A 129 -13.70 -0.55 17.42
N LEU A 130 -13.21 -1.79 17.54
CA LEU A 130 -11.87 -2.13 18.03
C LEU A 130 -10.89 -2.59 16.93
N ILE A 131 -11.23 -2.36 15.67
CA ILE A 131 -10.43 -2.80 14.53
C ILE A 131 -9.18 -1.93 14.43
N CYS A 132 -8.15 -2.26 15.21
CA CYS A 132 -6.91 -1.48 15.21
C CYS A 132 -5.64 -2.30 14.96
N HIS A 133 -5.59 -3.63 15.15
CA HIS A 133 -4.31 -4.35 14.96
C HIS A 133 -4.37 -5.74 14.31
N ASN A 134 -5.54 -6.35 14.11
CA ASN A 134 -5.62 -7.68 13.46
C ASN A 134 -6.93 -7.90 12.70
N LEU A 135 -7.11 -7.13 11.62
CA LEU A 135 -8.34 -7.09 10.81
C LEU A 135 -8.85 -8.48 10.38
N LYS A 136 -7.94 -9.42 10.10
CA LYS A 136 -8.27 -10.82 9.76
C LYS A 136 -8.97 -11.56 10.91
N VAL A 137 -8.44 -11.49 12.12
CA VAL A 137 -9.02 -12.16 13.29
C VAL A 137 -10.38 -11.55 13.64
N HIS A 138 -10.48 -10.21 13.55
CA HIS A 138 -11.74 -9.51 13.81
C HIS A 138 -12.82 -9.87 12.79
N ILE A 139 -12.50 -9.96 11.50
CA ILE A 139 -13.50 -10.30 10.49
C ILE A 139 -13.96 -11.77 10.59
N GLU A 140 -13.07 -12.68 10.97
CA GLU A 140 -13.42 -14.08 11.28
C GLU A 140 -14.38 -14.18 12.48
N GLU A 141 -14.14 -13.39 13.53
CA GLU A 141 -15.02 -13.32 14.68
C GLU A 141 -16.39 -12.74 14.32
N ILE A 142 -16.42 -11.62 13.59
CA ILE A 142 -17.65 -10.98 13.11
C ILE A 142 -18.46 -11.95 12.26
N GLN A 143 -17.82 -12.68 11.33
CA GLN A 143 -18.48 -13.69 10.52
C GLN A 143 -19.11 -14.78 11.38
N ARG A 144 -18.39 -15.31 12.37
CA ARG A 144 -18.89 -16.38 13.23
C ARG A 144 -20.07 -15.93 14.09
N ILE A 145 -19.99 -14.74 14.70
CA ILE A 145 -21.10 -14.18 15.49
C ILE A 145 -22.30 -13.93 14.60
N THR A 146 -22.10 -13.33 13.42
CA THR A 146 -23.17 -13.03 12.46
C THR A 146 -23.84 -14.31 11.94
N GLN A 147 -23.07 -15.36 11.63
CA GLN A 147 -23.61 -16.66 11.24
C GLN A 147 -24.43 -17.32 12.36
N SER A 148 -23.97 -17.25 13.62
CA SER A 148 -24.72 -17.78 14.76
C SER A 148 -26.07 -17.08 14.98
N LYS A 149 -26.23 -15.87 14.45
CA LYS A 149 -27.49 -15.11 14.47
C LYS A 149 -28.42 -15.42 13.29
N GLY A 150 -28.03 -16.28 12.36
CA GLY A 150 -28.80 -16.54 11.12
C GLY A 150 -28.32 -15.74 9.90
N GLY A 151 -27.12 -15.18 9.95
CA GLY A 151 -26.49 -14.45 8.84
C GLY A 151 -26.66 -12.93 8.92
N LEU A 152 -26.10 -12.22 7.94
CA LEU A 152 -26.09 -10.75 7.97
C LEU A 152 -27.50 -10.14 7.90
N ARG A 153 -28.44 -10.82 7.23
CA ARG A 153 -29.82 -10.36 7.06
C ARG A 153 -30.65 -10.45 8.34
N SER A 154 -30.22 -11.23 9.34
CA SER A 154 -30.94 -11.38 10.60
C SER A 154 -30.57 -10.33 11.66
N LEU A 155 -29.58 -9.47 11.39
CA LEU A 155 -29.29 -8.32 12.23
C LEU A 155 -30.38 -7.25 12.05
N HIS A 156 -30.99 -6.83 13.16
CA HIS A 156 -32.14 -5.91 13.12
C HIS A 156 -31.71 -4.50 12.76
N ASN A 157 -30.56 -4.06 13.26
CA ASN A 157 -30.04 -2.72 13.01
C ASN A 157 -29.47 -2.58 11.58
N PRO A 158 -30.05 -1.72 10.70
CA PRO A 158 -29.58 -1.54 9.33
C PRO A 158 -28.19 -0.89 9.25
N THR A 159 -27.86 0.02 10.18
CA THR A 159 -26.53 0.64 10.27
C THR A 159 -25.48 -0.39 10.67
N LEU A 160 -25.82 -1.32 11.57
CA LEU A 160 -24.93 -2.42 11.93
C LEU A 160 -24.64 -3.34 10.73
N ARG A 161 -25.66 -3.67 9.93
CA ARG A 161 -25.49 -4.45 8.69
C ARG A 161 -24.52 -3.77 7.73
N LEU A 162 -24.73 -2.47 7.52
CA LEU A 162 -23.88 -1.61 6.70
C LEU A 162 -22.43 -1.58 7.20
N MET A 163 -22.23 -1.39 8.50
CA MET A 163 -20.90 -1.38 9.11
C MET A 163 -20.20 -2.74 8.95
N VAL A 164 -20.88 -3.85 9.23
CA VAL A 164 -20.30 -5.20 9.07
C VAL A 164 -19.90 -5.45 7.62
N SER A 165 -20.74 -5.10 6.65
CA SER A 165 -20.39 -5.21 5.23
C SER A 165 -19.18 -4.36 4.85
N TRP A 166 -19.12 -3.11 5.32
CA TRP A 166 -17.99 -2.24 5.00
C TRP A 166 -16.67 -2.72 5.58
N LEU A 167 -16.72 -3.25 6.81
CA LEU A 167 -15.55 -3.85 7.46
C LEU A 167 -15.08 -5.09 6.72
N ASP A 168 -16.00 -5.93 6.24
CA ASP A 168 -15.68 -7.07 5.40
C ASP A 168 -15.03 -6.64 4.09
N LEU A 169 -15.60 -5.66 3.39
CA LEU A 169 -15.03 -5.13 2.14
C LEU A 169 -13.66 -4.49 2.34
N THR A 170 -13.46 -3.76 3.42
CA THR A 170 -12.16 -3.15 3.76
C THR A 170 -11.13 -4.23 4.07
N ALA A 171 -11.52 -5.27 4.83
CA ALA A 171 -10.66 -6.42 5.10
C ALA A 171 -10.34 -7.23 3.85
N ALA A 172 -11.35 -7.47 3.02
CA ALA A 172 -11.24 -8.20 1.77
C ALA A 172 -10.33 -7.47 0.79
N SER A 173 -10.44 -6.14 0.68
CA SER A 173 -9.53 -5.33 -0.15
C SER A 173 -8.09 -5.38 0.36
N TYR A 174 -7.89 -5.18 1.67
CA TYR A 174 -6.57 -5.21 2.29
C TYR A 174 -5.86 -6.57 2.12
N LEU A 175 -6.61 -7.66 2.29
CA LEU A 175 -6.09 -9.02 2.14
C LEU A 175 -6.12 -9.51 0.70
N ASN A 176 -6.72 -8.75 -0.22
CA ASN A 176 -7.03 -9.15 -1.58
C ASN A 176 -7.69 -10.54 -1.65
N ILE A 177 -8.82 -10.69 -0.97
CA ILE A 177 -9.64 -11.91 -0.97
C ILE A 177 -11.09 -11.55 -1.32
N SER A 178 -11.90 -12.56 -1.63
CA SER A 178 -13.33 -12.38 -1.82
C SER A 178 -14.02 -11.98 -0.51
N PRO A 179 -15.00 -11.05 -0.54
CA PRO A 179 -15.78 -10.69 0.65
C PRO A 179 -16.52 -11.91 1.22
N ARG A 180 -16.63 -11.97 2.54
CA ARG A 180 -17.27 -13.09 3.26
C ARG A 180 -18.78 -12.99 3.29
N PHE A 181 -19.32 -11.80 3.10
CA PHE A 181 -20.76 -11.56 3.08
C PHE A 181 -21.24 -11.16 1.69
N GLU A 182 -22.45 -11.58 1.35
CA GLU A 182 -23.20 -10.99 0.23
C GLU A 182 -23.46 -9.51 0.51
N ILE A 183 -23.54 -8.70 -0.56
CA ILE A 183 -24.02 -7.32 -0.48
C ILE A 183 -25.47 -7.36 0.06
N PRO A 184 -25.75 -6.78 1.24
CA PRO A 184 -27.13 -6.61 1.67
C PRO A 184 -27.87 -5.76 0.65
N LYS A 185 -29.08 -6.16 0.24
CA LYS A 185 -29.92 -5.37 -0.69
C LYS A 185 -30.15 -3.93 -0.22
N CYS A 186 -30.06 -3.66 1.08
CA CYS A 186 -30.15 -2.30 1.64
C CYS A 186 -28.91 -1.43 1.36
N LEU A 187 -27.84 -2.02 0.80
CA LEU A 187 -26.64 -1.31 0.34
C LEU A 187 -26.69 -0.96 -1.12
N SER A 188 -27.52 -1.65 -1.90
CA SER A 188 -27.70 -1.37 -3.31
C SER A 188 -28.53 -0.10 -3.46
N LEU A 189 -27.85 1.02 -3.72
CA LEU A 189 -28.49 2.19 -4.31
C LEU A 189 -28.65 1.90 -5.81
N GLU A 190 -29.86 2.02 -6.34
CA GLU A 190 -30.05 2.01 -7.79
C GLU A 190 -29.41 3.28 -8.36
N ILE A 191 -28.22 3.11 -8.95
CA ILE A 191 -27.49 4.19 -9.58
C ILE A 191 -27.81 4.13 -11.07
N ASP A 192 -28.53 5.14 -11.57
CA ASP A 192 -28.64 5.36 -13.01
C ASP A 192 -27.31 5.93 -13.52
N PRO A 193 -26.51 5.18 -14.29
CA PRO A 193 -25.22 5.67 -14.78
C PRO A 193 -25.34 6.86 -15.74
N GLY A 194 -26.54 7.19 -16.22
CA GLY A 194 -26.76 8.28 -17.17
C GLY A 194 -25.96 8.12 -18.46
N ASN A 195 -25.68 9.23 -19.13
CA ASN A 195 -24.89 9.24 -20.37
C ASN A 195 -23.37 9.19 -20.15
N ASP A 196 -22.90 9.33 -18.90
CA ASP A 196 -21.48 9.47 -18.58
C ASP A 196 -20.68 8.18 -18.85
N THR A 197 -21.36 7.04 -18.95
CA THR A 197 -20.74 5.72 -19.17
C THR A 197 -20.78 5.26 -20.63
N GLN A 198 -21.31 6.06 -21.57
CA GLN A 198 -21.46 5.64 -22.97
C GLN A 198 -20.15 5.29 -23.67
N CYS A 199 -19.05 5.97 -23.32
CA CYS A 199 -17.73 5.68 -23.87
C CYS A 199 -17.23 4.31 -23.38
N LEU A 200 -17.31 4.06 -22.07
CA LEU A 200 -17.03 2.75 -21.50
C LEU A 200 -17.91 1.65 -22.12
N GLU A 201 -19.22 1.86 -22.26
CA GLU A 201 -20.11 0.82 -22.80
C GLU A 201 -19.78 0.45 -24.25
N LYS A 202 -19.41 1.43 -25.09
CA LYS A 202 -18.96 1.15 -26.46
C LYS A 202 -17.68 0.32 -26.47
N LEU A 203 -16.71 0.70 -25.63
CA LEU A 203 -15.44 0.02 -25.51
C LEU A 203 -15.62 -1.41 -24.97
N LEU A 204 -16.47 -1.59 -23.95
CA LEU A 204 -16.82 -2.90 -23.40
C LEU A 204 -17.53 -3.78 -24.45
N ALA A 205 -18.44 -3.22 -25.25
CA ALA A 205 -19.12 -3.98 -26.30
C ALA A 205 -18.14 -4.53 -27.36
N THR A 206 -17.17 -3.72 -27.80
CA THR A 206 -16.12 -4.17 -28.73
C THR A 206 -15.29 -5.31 -28.13
N TRP A 207 -14.96 -5.24 -26.85
CA TRP A 207 -14.12 -6.24 -26.20
C TRP A 207 -14.79 -7.58 -25.93
N ASP A 208 -16.11 -7.60 -25.70
CA ASP A 208 -16.83 -8.87 -25.51
C ASP A 208 -16.67 -9.77 -26.75
N GLU A 209 -16.56 -9.15 -27.93
CA GLU A 209 -16.31 -9.83 -29.19
C GLU A 209 -14.84 -10.25 -29.37
N GLU A 210 -13.89 -9.38 -28.98
CA GLU A 210 -12.46 -9.59 -29.24
C GLU A 210 -11.75 -10.45 -28.15
N CYS A 211 -12.22 -10.40 -26.90
CA CYS A 211 -11.53 -10.95 -25.73
C CYS A 211 -12.49 -11.52 -24.66
N PRO A 212 -13.13 -12.67 -24.93
CA PRO A 212 -14.13 -13.25 -24.02
C PRO A 212 -13.57 -13.63 -22.64
N ASP A 213 -12.25 -13.86 -22.53
CA ASP A 213 -11.59 -14.16 -21.26
C ASP A 213 -11.63 -12.99 -20.25
N LEU A 214 -11.90 -11.77 -20.73
CA LEU A 214 -12.11 -10.55 -19.94
C LEU A 214 -13.59 -10.30 -19.61
N GLY A 215 -14.53 -11.14 -20.07
CA GLY A 215 -15.97 -10.89 -19.95
C GLY A 215 -16.45 -10.74 -18.50
N ASP A 216 -15.84 -11.46 -17.56
CA ASP A 216 -16.29 -11.47 -16.16
C ASP A 216 -15.98 -10.16 -15.42
N ILE A 217 -14.90 -9.46 -15.77
CA ILE A 217 -14.56 -8.17 -15.15
C ILE A 217 -15.44 -7.01 -15.64
N MET A 218 -16.07 -7.16 -16.82
CA MET A 218 -16.87 -6.09 -17.42
C MET A 218 -18.00 -5.62 -16.51
N SER A 219 -18.72 -6.54 -15.86
CA SER A 219 -19.79 -6.19 -14.92
C SER A 219 -19.27 -5.34 -13.76
N ALA A 220 -18.13 -5.73 -13.18
CA ALA A 220 -17.50 -5.00 -12.08
C ALA A 220 -17.04 -3.60 -12.51
N LEU A 221 -16.50 -3.46 -13.73
CA LEU A 221 -16.13 -2.15 -14.29
C LEU A 221 -17.36 -1.25 -14.51
N ARG A 222 -18.48 -1.80 -15.02
CA ARG A 222 -19.73 -1.03 -15.19
C ARG A 222 -20.25 -0.49 -13.86
N VAL A 223 -20.31 -1.33 -12.83
CA VAL A 223 -20.77 -0.91 -11.50
C VAL A 223 -19.84 0.15 -10.90
N THR A 224 -18.53 0.00 -11.14
CA THR A 224 -17.53 0.99 -10.70
C THR A 224 -17.65 2.33 -11.43
N ALA A 225 -17.89 2.30 -12.74
CA ALA A 225 -18.12 3.48 -13.56
C ALA A 225 -19.40 4.21 -13.16
N ALA A 226 -20.48 3.46 -12.91
CA ALA A 226 -21.74 4.00 -12.42
C ALA A 226 -21.54 4.69 -11.06
N ALA A 227 -20.79 4.07 -10.14
CA ALA A 227 -20.43 4.69 -8.86
C ALA A 227 -19.63 5.98 -9.06
N ALA A 228 -18.67 6.01 -9.98
CA ALA A 228 -17.90 7.21 -10.31
C ALA A 228 -18.78 8.34 -10.86
N SER A 229 -19.67 8.05 -11.82
CA SER A 229 -20.64 9.03 -12.35
C SER A 229 -21.58 9.55 -11.26
N TYR A 230 -22.04 8.68 -10.36
CA TYR A 230 -22.84 9.11 -9.21
C TYR A 230 -22.09 10.13 -8.36
N VAL A 231 -20.83 9.84 -8.01
CA VAL A 231 -19.99 10.75 -7.21
C VAL A 231 -19.81 12.09 -7.93
N ASN A 232 -19.55 12.11 -9.25
CA ASN A 232 -19.40 13.36 -10.00
C ASN A 232 -20.68 14.20 -9.99
N ARG A 233 -21.85 13.60 -10.23
CA ARG A 233 -23.13 14.32 -10.22
C ARG A 233 -23.49 14.88 -8.85
N HIS A 234 -22.95 14.29 -7.78
CA HIS A 234 -23.21 14.70 -6.40
C HIS A 234 -21.98 15.32 -5.72
N ILE A 235 -20.96 15.74 -6.48
CA ILE A 235 -19.73 16.30 -5.93
C ILE A 235 -19.98 17.53 -5.05
N ASN A 236 -20.99 18.34 -5.40
CA ASN A 236 -21.38 19.53 -4.67
C ASN A 236 -22.40 19.26 -3.56
N ASP A 237 -22.84 18.01 -3.39
CA ASP A 237 -23.79 17.63 -2.35
C ASP A 237 -23.05 17.37 -1.02
N PRO A 238 -23.21 18.21 0.00
CA PRO A 238 -22.55 18.01 1.29
C PRO A 238 -22.98 16.73 2.00
N THR A 239 -24.12 16.13 1.64
CA THR A 239 -24.58 14.88 2.25
C THR A 239 -23.72 13.69 1.82
N LEU A 240 -23.23 13.67 0.57
CA LEU A 240 -22.32 12.63 0.10
C LEU A 240 -21.04 12.54 0.95
N TRP A 241 -20.51 13.70 1.35
CA TRP A 241 -19.26 13.81 2.10
C TRP A 241 -19.43 13.70 3.62
N ARG A 242 -20.62 14.00 4.16
CA ARG A 242 -20.89 13.95 5.60
C ARG A 242 -21.57 12.67 6.04
N ASP A 243 -22.40 12.08 5.19
CA ASP A 243 -23.09 10.84 5.45
C ASP A 243 -22.30 9.66 4.86
N GLY A 244 -21.44 9.08 5.69
CA GLY A 244 -20.69 7.88 5.32
C GLY A 244 -21.60 6.74 4.82
N THR A 245 -22.88 6.71 5.19
CA THR A 245 -23.79 5.67 4.71
C THR A 245 -24.10 5.78 3.22
N VAL A 246 -24.16 6.99 2.66
CA VAL A 246 -24.34 7.20 1.21
C VAL A 246 -23.09 6.75 0.47
N ALA A 247 -21.91 7.17 0.92
CA ALA A 247 -20.63 6.75 0.37
C ALA A 247 -20.49 5.21 0.32
N LEU A 248 -20.86 4.54 1.40
CA LEU A 248 -20.84 3.08 1.49
C LEU A 248 -21.84 2.42 0.53
N ARG A 249 -23.02 3.00 0.31
CA ARG A 249 -24.02 2.47 -0.63
C ARG A 249 -23.60 2.64 -2.09
N VAL A 250 -22.84 3.69 -2.38
CA VAL A 250 -22.34 3.96 -3.73
C VAL A 250 -21.12 3.09 -4.05
N LEU A 251 -20.14 3.04 -3.13
CA LEU A 251 -18.89 2.32 -3.37
C LEU A 251 -18.95 0.83 -3.01
N GLY A 252 -19.83 0.45 -2.07
CA GLY A 252 -19.92 -0.91 -1.55
C GLY A 252 -20.16 -1.96 -2.63
N PRO A 253 -21.17 -1.79 -3.52
CA PRO A 253 -21.40 -2.72 -4.62
C PRO A 253 -20.22 -2.82 -5.59
N ALA A 254 -19.64 -1.68 -6.00
CA ALA A 254 -18.48 -1.68 -6.89
C ALA A 254 -17.28 -2.42 -6.29
N LEU A 255 -16.97 -2.15 -5.02
CA LEU A 255 -15.87 -2.81 -4.31
C LEU A 255 -16.13 -4.30 -4.13
N HIS A 256 -17.38 -4.69 -3.83
CA HIS A 256 -17.75 -6.09 -3.69
C HIS A 256 -17.62 -6.86 -5.01
N ASP A 257 -18.12 -6.30 -6.11
CA ASP A 257 -18.03 -6.94 -7.43
C ASP A 257 -16.58 -7.15 -7.85
N ILE A 258 -15.73 -6.13 -7.70
CA ILE A 258 -14.30 -6.23 -8.04
C ILE A 258 -13.58 -7.27 -7.17
N LEU A 259 -13.88 -7.33 -5.86
CA LEU A 259 -13.25 -8.29 -4.94
C LEU A 259 -13.81 -9.71 -5.10
N SER A 260 -15.02 -9.86 -5.61
CA SER A 260 -15.65 -11.15 -5.87
C SER A 260 -15.11 -11.83 -7.13
N LEU A 261 -14.42 -11.08 -8.00
CA LEU A 261 -13.67 -11.66 -9.10
C LEU A 261 -12.57 -12.58 -8.57
N GLU A 262 -12.69 -13.87 -8.87
CA GLU A 262 -11.70 -14.86 -8.46
C GLU A 262 -10.31 -14.50 -9.00
N GLY A 263 -9.29 -14.58 -8.14
CA GLY A 263 -7.90 -14.47 -8.57
C GLY A 263 -7.55 -15.68 -9.43
N ARG A 264 -7.19 -15.45 -10.69
CA ARG A 264 -6.78 -16.51 -11.61
C ARG A 264 -5.25 -16.55 -11.65
N PRO A 265 -4.60 -17.66 -11.27
CA PRO A 265 -3.16 -17.76 -11.43
C PRO A 265 -2.80 -17.68 -12.92
N LEU A 266 -1.67 -17.04 -13.20
CA LEU A 266 -1.11 -17.00 -14.54
C LEU A 266 -0.68 -18.42 -14.95
N PRO A 267 -0.93 -18.82 -16.21
CA PRO A 267 -0.36 -20.04 -16.76
C PRO A 267 1.16 -20.05 -16.63
N SER A 268 1.76 -21.23 -16.41
CA SER A 268 3.21 -21.38 -16.30
C SER A 268 3.92 -21.13 -17.64
N ASP A 269 3.23 -21.35 -18.77
CA ASP A 269 3.72 -21.05 -20.11
C ASP A 269 3.18 -19.68 -20.56
N PRO A 270 4.04 -18.66 -20.75
CA PRO A 270 3.63 -17.35 -21.27
C PRO A 270 3.06 -17.39 -22.69
N ARG A 271 3.22 -18.49 -23.43
CA ARG A 271 2.65 -18.68 -24.78
C ARG A 271 1.20 -19.18 -24.74
N ASP A 272 0.67 -19.48 -23.56
CA ASP A 272 -0.74 -19.82 -23.39
C ASP A 272 -1.61 -18.65 -23.87
N ARG A 273 -2.63 -18.95 -24.68
CA ARG A 273 -3.52 -17.92 -25.26
C ARG A 273 -4.23 -17.08 -24.20
N SER A 274 -4.46 -17.63 -23.01
CA SER A 274 -5.09 -16.95 -21.89
C SER A 274 -4.12 -16.17 -21.01
N TYR A 275 -2.79 -16.24 -21.25
CA TYR A 275 -1.79 -15.57 -20.42
C TYR A 275 -2.00 -14.05 -20.39
N SER A 276 -2.06 -13.43 -21.57
CA SER A 276 -2.26 -11.98 -21.70
C SER A 276 -3.60 -11.53 -21.12
N ALA A 277 -4.69 -12.25 -21.43
CA ALA A 277 -6.01 -11.91 -20.93
C ALA A 277 -6.10 -12.03 -19.40
N ARG A 278 -5.50 -13.07 -18.79
CA ARG A 278 -5.47 -13.23 -17.33
C ARG A 278 -4.63 -12.15 -16.65
N ALA A 279 -3.48 -11.81 -17.22
CA ALA A 279 -2.64 -10.72 -16.73
C ALA A 279 -3.38 -9.38 -16.80
N ALA A 280 -3.98 -9.07 -17.96
CA ALA A 280 -4.74 -7.85 -18.17
C ALA A 280 -5.95 -7.75 -17.23
N ARG A 281 -6.74 -8.82 -17.10
CA ARG A 281 -7.86 -8.91 -16.16
C ARG A 281 -7.42 -8.58 -14.73
N GLU A 282 -6.36 -9.21 -14.25
CA GLU A 282 -5.86 -8.96 -12.89
C GLU A 282 -5.31 -7.53 -12.75
N ALA A 283 -4.62 -7.00 -13.76
CA ALA A 283 -4.13 -5.62 -13.77
C ALA A 283 -5.28 -4.62 -13.66
N PHE A 284 -6.35 -4.78 -14.45
CA PHE A 284 -7.52 -3.89 -14.38
C PHE A 284 -8.29 -4.03 -13.07
N ARG A 285 -8.36 -5.25 -12.52
CA ARG A 285 -8.92 -5.47 -11.18
C ARG A 285 -8.14 -4.68 -10.13
N ARG A 286 -6.79 -4.70 -10.19
CA ARG A 286 -5.94 -3.92 -9.28
C ARG A 286 -6.10 -2.42 -9.48
N ALA A 287 -6.09 -1.95 -10.72
CA ALA A 287 -6.29 -0.53 -11.02
C ALA A 287 -7.65 -0.03 -10.53
N ALA A 288 -8.72 -0.85 -10.63
CA ALA A 288 -10.03 -0.52 -10.10
C ALA A 288 -10.05 -0.46 -8.56
N LEU A 289 -9.32 -1.34 -7.87
CA LEU A 289 -9.14 -1.25 -6.42
C LEU A 289 -8.35 0.00 -6.01
N VAL A 290 -7.29 0.36 -6.75
CA VAL A 290 -6.57 1.63 -6.55
C VAL A 290 -7.52 2.80 -6.73
N PHE A 291 -8.30 2.83 -7.82
CA PHE A 291 -9.27 3.87 -8.09
C PHE A 291 -10.29 4.03 -6.96
N ILE A 292 -10.93 2.94 -6.52
CA ILE A 292 -11.89 2.98 -5.40
C ILE A 292 -11.20 3.44 -4.12
N ALA A 293 -9.97 2.99 -3.85
CA ALA A 293 -9.19 3.47 -2.72
C ALA A 293 -8.98 4.98 -2.76
N VAL A 294 -8.72 5.57 -3.93
CA VAL A 294 -8.63 7.04 -4.07
C VAL A 294 -9.96 7.70 -3.73
N VAL A 295 -11.07 7.22 -4.29
CA VAL A 295 -12.40 7.79 -4.05
C VAL A 295 -12.77 7.68 -2.56
N LYS A 296 -12.46 6.54 -1.92
CA LYS A 296 -12.60 6.33 -0.47
C LYS A 296 -11.87 7.39 0.34
N THR A 297 -10.61 7.69 0.01
CA THR A 297 -9.83 8.71 0.74
C THR A 297 -10.43 10.10 0.63
N ARG A 298 -10.96 10.47 -0.53
CA ARG A 298 -11.68 11.74 -0.68
C ARG A 298 -12.95 11.81 0.14
N LEU A 299 -13.63 10.69 0.32
CA LEU A 299 -14.82 10.56 1.18
C LEU A 299 -14.48 10.46 2.68
N GLY A 300 -13.21 10.63 3.07
CA GLY A 300 -12.77 10.64 4.46
C GLY A 300 -12.46 9.26 5.06
N PHE A 301 -12.43 8.20 4.24
CA PHE A 301 -12.06 6.86 4.69
C PHE A 301 -10.56 6.61 4.56
N GLU A 302 -10.02 5.75 5.41
CA GLU A 302 -8.65 5.27 5.26
C GLU A 302 -8.55 4.23 4.13
N ALA A 303 -7.41 4.23 3.43
CA ALA A 303 -7.11 3.32 2.32
C ALA A 303 -5.74 2.65 2.50
N HIS A 304 -5.59 1.91 3.59
CA HIS A 304 -4.37 1.14 3.91
C HIS A 304 -4.02 0.09 2.84
N ASP A 305 -4.99 -0.30 2.03
CA ASP A 305 -4.89 -1.25 0.94
C ASP A 305 -4.30 -0.67 -0.36
N MET A 306 -4.31 0.65 -0.53
CA MET A 306 -3.97 1.32 -1.80
C MET A 306 -2.55 1.00 -2.28
N ALA A 307 -1.55 1.10 -1.40
CA ALA A 307 -0.14 0.89 -1.77
C ALA A 307 0.11 -0.52 -2.29
N ALA A 308 -0.47 -1.54 -1.64
CA ALA A 308 -0.33 -2.93 -2.05
C ALA A 308 -0.94 -3.18 -3.43
N HIS A 309 -2.07 -2.53 -3.76
CA HIS A 309 -2.69 -2.65 -5.08
C HIS A 309 -1.93 -1.91 -6.17
N VAL A 310 -1.35 -0.74 -5.88
CA VAL A 310 -0.44 -0.03 -6.80
C VAL A 310 0.79 -0.89 -7.10
N ASP A 311 1.44 -1.44 -6.08
CA ASP A 311 2.62 -2.29 -6.25
C ASP A 311 2.29 -3.57 -7.04
N ALA A 312 1.15 -4.20 -6.77
CA ALA A 312 0.69 -5.37 -7.52
C ALA A 312 0.41 -5.02 -8.98
N PHE A 313 -0.29 -3.91 -9.26
CA PHE A 313 -0.51 -3.45 -10.62
C PHE A 313 0.82 -3.20 -11.35
N ARG A 314 1.78 -2.52 -10.70
CA ARG A 314 3.11 -2.26 -11.26
C ARG A 314 3.79 -3.56 -11.68
N GLN A 315 3.83 -4.55 -10.79
CA GLN A 315 4.42 -5.87 -11.07
C GLN A 315 3.75 -6.58 -12.25
N ILE A 316 2.42 -6.57 -12.31
CA ILE A 316 1.67 -7.24 -13.39
C ILE A 316 1.87 -6.52 -14.72
N SER A 317 1.82 -5.19 -14.73
CA SER A 317 2.00 -4.37 -15.94
C SER A 317 3.38 -4.51 -16.60
N GLN A 318 4.37 -4.99 -15.83
CA GLN A 318 5.74 -5.22 -16.28
C GLN A 318 6.00 -6.68 -16.68
N LEU A 319 4.98 -7.55 -16.64
CA LEU A 319 5.14 -8.93 -17.07
C LEU A 319 5.51 -8.99 -18.56
N PRO A 320 6.55 -9.77 -18.92
CA PRO A 320 6.94 -9.93 -20.30
C PRO A 320 5.88 -10.69 -21.08
N LEU A 321 5.84 -10.47 -22.40
CA LEU A 321 5.00 -11.23 -23.34
C LEU A 321 3.48 -11.04 -23.15
N VAL A 322 3.04 -10.15 -22.26
CA VAL A 322 1.64 -9.74 -22.19
C VAL A 322 1.34 -8.79 -23.34
N ASP A 323 0.33 -9.13 -24.13
CA ASP A 323 -0.20 -8.24 -25.16
C ASP A 323 -1.16 -7.23 -24.53
N TRP A 324 -0.63 -6.03 -24.27
CA TRP A 324 -1.38 -4.91 -23.71
C TRP A 324 -2.13 -4.08 -24.77
N ALA A 325 -1.85 -4.31 -26.06
CA ALA A 325 -2.45 -3.55 -27.16
C ALA A 325 -3.88 -3.99 -27.47
N VAL A 326 -4.33 -5.08 -26.84
CA VAL A 326 -5.69 -5.62 -26.95
C VAL A 326 -6.76 -4.64 -26.45
N VAL A 327 -6.43 -3.85 -25.43
CA VAL A 327 -7.38 -2.95 -24.74
C VAL A 327 -6.71 -1.62 -24.36
N PRO A 328 -6.23 -0.86 -25.34
CA PRO A 328 -5.28 0.23 -25.12
C PRO A 328 -5.87 1.35 -24.26
N GLU A 329 -7.15 1.69 -24.40
CA GLU A 329 -7.76 2.78 -23.65
C GLU A 329 -7.91 2.44 -22.16
N LEU A 330 -8.21 1.19 -21.80
CA LEU A 330 -8.26 0.80 -20.39
C LEU A 330 -6.89 0.55 -19.80
N ASN A 331 -5.94 0.10 -20.62
CA ASN A 331 -4.55 0.09 -20.22
C ASN A 331 -4.05 1.53 -19.91
N LEU A 332 -4.42 2.50 -20.77
CA LEU A 332 -4.16 3.91 -20.53
C LEU A 332 -4.79 4.39 -19.22
N TRP A 333 -6.07 4.09 -19.00
CA TRP A 333 -6.78 4.42 -17.76
C TRP A 333 -6.09 3.82 -16.53
N ALA A 334 -5.74 2.54 -16.57
CA ALA A 334 -5.11 1.85 -15.45
C ALA A 334 -3.76 2.45 -15.09
N HIS A 335 -2.94 2.76 -16.09
CA HIS A 335 -1.66 3.41 -15.90
C HIS A 335 -1.79 4.84 -15.37
N VAL A 336 -2.75 5.63 -15.86
CA VAL A 336 -3.00 6.98 -15.34
C VAL A 336 -3.46 6.94 -13.88
N VAL A 337 -4.35 6.01 -13.53
CA VAL A 337 -4.80 5.82 -12.14
C VAL A 337 -3.63 5.48 -11.21
N ALA A 338 -2.77 4.54 -11.61
CA ALA A 338 -1.60 4.15 -10.82
C ALA A 338 -0.55 5.27 -10.73
N ALA A 339 -0.17 5.88 -11.86
CA ALA A 339 0.81 6.96 -11.92
C ALA A 339 0.42 8.16 -11.05
N ALA A 340 -0.87 8.49 -11.01
CA ALA A 340 -1.38 9.59 -10.21
C ALA A 340 -1.21 9.35 -8.69
N ARG A 341 -0.95 8.11 -8.24
CA ARG A 341 -0.77 7.74 -6.82
C ARG A 341 0.69 7.52 -6.42
N GLU A 342 1.57 7.41 -7.39
CA GLU A 342 2.99 7.22 -7.16
C GLU A 342 3.72 8.54 -7.00
N LYS A 343 4.90 8.52 -6.39
CA LYS A 343 5.77 9.69 -6.35
C LYS A 343 6.45 9.89 -7.72
N PRO A 344 6.90 11.11 -8.05
CA PRO A 344 7.58 11.38 -9.32
C PRO A 344 8.75 10.42 -9.61
N GLU A 345 9.50 10.02 -8.58
CA GLU A 345 10.61 9.08 -8.69
C GLU A 345 10.21 7.66 -9.12
N ASP A 346 9.01 7.21 -8.73
CA ASP A 346 8.53 5.85 -8.96
C ASP A 346 7.66 5.74 -10.23
N ARG A 347 7.05 6.85 -10.67
CA ARG A 347 6.05 6.86 -11.76
C ARG A 347 6.62 6.97 -13.18
N ALA A 348 7.93 7.10 -13.35
CA ALA A 348 8.56 7.30 -14.67
C ALA A 348 8.22 6.16 -15.66
N TRP A 349 8.14 4.92 -15.18
CA TRP A 349 7.71 3.77 -15.99
C TRP A 349 6.28 3.91 -16.50
N HIS A 350 5.36 4.37 -15.65
CA HIS A 350 3.99 4.61 -16.07
C HIS A 350 3.90 5.75 -17.08
N VAL A 351 4.64 6.85 -16.90
CA VAL A 351 4.68 7.95 -17.88
C VAL A 351 5.17 7.44 -19.25
N PHE A 352 6.25 6.66 -19.28
CA PHE A 352 6.73 6.02 -20.51
C PHE A 352 5.64 5.17 -21.16
N THR A 353 5.01 4.29 -20.38
CA THR A 353 3.98 3.37 -20.88
C THR A 353 2.75 4.12 -21.39
N ILE A 354 2.32 5.18 -20.68
CA ILE A 354 1.24 6.07 -21.10
C ILE A 354 1.54 6.68 -22.46
N VAL A 355 2.75 7.22 -22.67
CA VAL A 355 3.13 7.82 -23.97
C VAL A 355 3.17 6.76 -25.07
N SER A 356 3.65 5.54 -24.79
CA SER A 356 3.59 4.45 -25.77
C SER A 356 2.16 4.09 -26.15
N ILE A 357 1.23 4.05 -25.19
CA ILE A 357 -0.19 3.79 -25.47
C ILE A 357 -0.81 4.96 -26.24
N MET A 358 -0.45 6.21 -25.92
CA MET A 358 -0.89 7.39 -26.66
C MET A 358 -0.50 7.31 -28.14
N GLN A 359 0.70 6.81 -28.46
CA GLN A 359 1.12 6.60 -29.85
C GLN A 359 0.25 5.55 -30.58
N ILE A 360 -0.11 4.46 -29.90
CA ILE A 360 -1.02 3.44 -30.44
C ILE A 360 -2.41 4.04 -30.72
N LEU A 361 -2.90 4.89 -29.81
CA LEU A 361 -4.20 5.54 -29.92
C LEU A 361 -4.20 6.81 -30.79
N GLY A 362 -3.05 7.25 -31.30
CA GLY A 362 -2.92 8.49 -32.08
C GLY A 362 -3.20 9.77 -31.26
N LEU A 363 -2.91 9.77 -29.96
CA LEU A 363 -3.10 10.90 -29.06
C LEU A 363 -1.81 11.71 -28.94
N GLU A 364 -1.87 13.00 -29.27
CA GLU A 364 -0.68 13.86 -29.32
C GLU A 364 -0.37 14.56 -27.99
N THR A 365 -1.36 14.71 -27.10
CA THR A 365 -1.24 15.50 -25.86
C THR A 365 -1.78 14.75 -24.65
N ALA A 366 -1.26 15.09 -23.48
CA ALA A 366 -1.76 14.59 -22.21
C ALA A 366 -3.24 14.93 -22.02
N ASP A 367 -3.70 16.10 -22.45
CA ASP A 367 -5.11 16.48 -22.36
C ASP A 367 -6.02 15.51 -23.11
N ARG A 368 -5.65 15.09 -24.32
CA ARG A 368 -6.37 14.08 -25.09
C ARG A 368 -6.36 12.72 -24.41
N ALA A 369 -5.23 12.33 -23.82
CA ALA A 369 -5.14 11.10 -23.02
C ALA A 369 -6.11 11.15 -21.83
N PHE A 370 -6.17 12.26 -21.10
CA PHE A 370 -7.08 12.42 -19.98
C PHE A 370 -8.56 12.52 -20.41
N GLU A 371 -8.88 13.00 -21.61
CA GLU A 371 -10.24 12.91 -22.16
C GLU A 371 -10.69 11.46 -22.32
N VAL A 372 -9.81 10.59 -22.85
CA VAL A 372 -10.08 9.14 -22.97
C VAL A 372 -10.26 8.50 -21.60
N VAL A 373 -9.34 8.75 -20.66
CA VAL A 373 -9.40 8.22 -19.29
C VAL A 373 -10.69 8.65 -18.58
N ARG A 374 -11.13 9.90 -18.77
CA ARG A 374 -12.38 10.42 -18.23
C ARG A 374 -13.62 9.74 -18.80
N GLY A 375 -13.59 9.36 -20.08
CA GLY A 375 -14.68 8.62 -20.72
C GLY A 375 -14.84 7.18 -20.22
N ILE A 376 -13.81 6.62 -19.57
CA ILE A 376 -13.84 5.26 -19.01
C ILE A 376 -14.43 5.31 -17.59
N MET A 377 -13.64 5.75 -16.61
CA MET A 377 -14.04 5.84 -15.21
C MET A 377 -13.22 6.92 -14.50
N TRP A 378 -13.86 7.98 -14.05
CA TRP A 378 -13.17 9.09 -13.41
C TRP A 378 -14.03 9.80 -12.37
N VAL A 379 -13.38 10.35 -11.35
CA VAL A 379 -14.02 11.25 -10.39
C VAL A 379 -13.28 12.58 -10.39
N ASP A 380 -13.92 13.68 -10.76
CA ASP A 380 -13.24 14.97 -10.90
C ASP A 380 -12.66 15.47 -9.57
N ALA A 381 -13.29 15.12 -8.45
CA ALA A 381 -12.77 15.41 -7.11
C ALA A 381 -11.38 14.82 -6.84
N ILE A 382 -10.96 13.77 -7.55
CA ILE A 382 -9.64 13.15 -7.37
C ILE A 382 -8.57 13.74 -8.29
N ALA A 383 -8.95 14.63 -9.22
CA ALA A 383 -8.09 15.20 -10.25
C ALA A 383 -7.10 16.27 -9.77
N GLU A 384 -7.26 16.77 -8.54
CA GLU A 384 -6.32 17.75 -7.99
C GLU A 384 -4.91 17.14 -7.89
N GLY A 385 -3.90 17.87 -8.40
CA GLY A 385 -2.50 17.45 -8.40
C GLY A 385 -2.07 16.63 -9.63
N HIS A 386 -2.90 16.55 -10.67
CA HIS A 386 -2.56 15.79 -11.89
C HIS A 386 -1.84 16.65 -12.94
N ASP A 387 -1.73 17.96 -12.71
CA ASP A 387 -1.05 18.90 -13.60
C ASP A 387 0.43 18.55 -13.77
N ASP A 388 1.07 18.02 -12.73
CA ASP A 388 2.45 17.54 -12.79
C ASP A 388 2.55 16.28 -13.66
N LEU A 389 1.61 15.33 -13.52
CA LEU A 389 1.57 14.12 -14.36
C LEU A 389 1.32 14.47 -15.83
N ARG A 390 0.39 15.39 -16.12
CA ARG A 390 0.13 15.87 -17.49
C ARG A 390 1.38 16.47 -18.10
N ARG A 391 2.06 17.35 -17.35
CA ARG A 391 3.29 17.99 -17.80
C ARG A 391 4.41 16.98 -18.05
N GLU A 392 4.56 15.98 -17.19
CA GLU A 392 5.53 14.90 -17.39
C GLU A 392 5.24 14.10 -18.67
N ILE A 393 3.96 13.77 -18.92
CA ILE A 393 3.53 13.09 -20.16
C ILE A 393 3.87 13.93 -21.39
N ASP A 394 3.50 15.22 -21.41
CA ASP A 394 3.78 16.11 -22.55
C ASP A 394 5.29 16.34 -22.76
N GLN A 395 6.07 16.47 -21.68
CA GLN A 395 7.53 16.57 -21.74
C GLN A 395 8.16 15.31 -22.33
N PHE A 396 7.64 14.14 -21.94
CA PHE A 396 8.11 12.87 -22.46
C PHE A 396 7.74 12.69 -23.93
N ALA A 397 6.49 12.98 -24.31
CA ALA A 397 6.00 12.90 -25.68
C ALA A 397 6.72 13.85 -26.65
N SER A 398 7.09 15.05 -26.19
CA SER A 398 7.88 16.03 -26.97
C SER A 398 9.38 15.71 -27.06
N GLY A 399 9.83 14.59 -26.48
CA GLY A 399 11.23 14.13 -26.56
C GLY A 399 12.18 14.84 -25.60
N SER A 400 11.70 15.75 -24.75
CA SER A 400 12.54 16.50 -23.80
C SER A 400 13.06 15.66 -22.63
N PHE A 401 12.42 14.52 -22.34
CA PHE A 401 12.74 13.63 -21.21
C PHE A 401 13.51 12.36 -21.61
N GLY A 402 13.70 12.12 -22.91
CA GLY A 402 14.14 10.82 -23.48
C GLY A 402 15.53 10.32 -23.07
N ARG A 403 16.39 11.15 -22.47
CA ARG A 403 17.73 10.71 -22.03
C ARG A 403 17.75 9.92 -20.71
N ARG A 404 16.73 10.03 -19.86
CA ARG A 404 16.75 9.44 -18.51
C ARG A 404 16.12 8.03 -18.43
N VAL A 405 15.33 7.64 -19.44
CA VAL A 405 14.63 6.34 -19.50
C VAL A 405 15.43 5.27 -20.28
N GLN A 406 16.32 5.67 -21.20
CA GLN A 406 17.27 4.75 -21.82
C GLN A 406 18.16 4.05 -20.77
N ASP A 407 18.49 4.76 -19.69
CA ASP A 407 19.21 4.19 -18.54
C ASP A 407 18.36 3.21 -17.72
N LEU A 408 17.03 3.40 -17.66
CA LEU A 408 16.11 2.49 -16.95
C LEU A 408 15.80 1.22 -17.76
N GLN A 409 15.72 1.31 -19.09
CA GLN A 409 15.64 0.15 -19.97
C GLN A 409 16.92 -0.71 -19.87
N ALA A 410 18.11 -0.09 -19.81
CA ALA A 410 19.37 -0.81 -19.60
C ALA A 410 19.44 -1.55 -18.25
N VAL A 411 18.77 -1.04 -17.20
CA VAL A 411 18.68 -1.72 -15.90
C VAL A 411 17.71 -2.91 -15.93
N SER A 412 16.60 -2.82 -16.68
CA SER A 412 15.66 -3.93 -16.86
C SER A 412 16.26 -5.07 -17.69
N GLU A 413 17.00 -4.73 -18.76
CA GLU A 413 17.70 -5.71 -19.60
C GLU A 413 18.90 -6.35 -18.88
N GLY A 414 19.58 -5.62 -17.97
CA GLY A 414 20.70 -6.12 -17.19
C GLY A 414 20.35 -7.14 -16.10
N VAL A 415 19.09 -7.20 -15.65
CA VAL A 415 18.62 -8.17 -14.64
C VAL A 415 18.08 -9.46 -15.30
N GLY A 416 17.70 -9.40 -16.58
CA GLY A 416 17.11 -10.54 -17.32
C GLY A 416 18.11 -11.53 -17.94
N LEU A 417 19.39 -11.19 -18.05
CA LEU A 417 20.39 -12.02 -18.76
C LEU A 417 21.47 -12.66 -17.87
N ALA A 418 21.56 -12.30 -16.59
CA ALA A 418 22.58 -12.85 -15.69
C ALA A 418 22.22 -14.22 -15.07
N GLY A 419 21.06 -14.80 -15.40
CA GLY A 419 20.52 -15.99 -14.73
C GLY A 419 20.35 -17.25 -15.57
N LEU A 420 20.61 -17.23 -16.89
CA LEU A 420 20.26 -18.37 -17.75
C LEU A 420 21.33 -18.86 -18.74
N GLU A 421 22.56 -18.35 -18.69
CA GLU A 421 23.64 -18.79 -19.61
C GLU A 421 24.79 -19.56 -18.95
N THR A 422 24.67 -20.01 -17.69
CA THR A 422 25.71 -20.83 -17.03
C THR A 422 25.17 -22.14 -16.49
N SER A 423 24.46 -22.94 -17.29
CA SER A 423 24.12 -24.33 -16.92
C SER A 423 23.82 -25.27 -18.10
N LEU A 424 24.40 -25.08 -19.30
CA LEU A 424 24.31 -26.07 -20.38
C LEU A 424 25.59 -26.09 -21.21
N SER A 425 26.66 -26.63 -20.66
CA SER A 425 27.80 -27.18 -21.43
C SER A 425 28.78 -27.83 -20.46
N THR A 426 28.65 -29.15 -20.25
CA THR A 426 29.72 -30.17 -20.19
C THR A 426 29.24 -31.35 -19.35
N GLU A 427 28.95 -32.48 -20.00
CA GLU A 427 29.53 -33.80 -19.69
C GLU A 427 28.76 -34.89 -20.45
N CYS A 428 29.31 -35.26 -21.61
CA CYS A 428 29.04 -36.55 -22.23
C CYS A 428 30.31 -36.95 -22.99
N THR A 429 31.19 -37.72 -22.35
CA THR A 429 31.89 -38.89 -22.94
C THR A 429 32.86 -39.54 -21.93
N LEU A 430 32.63 -40.85 -21.71
CA LEU A 430 33.59 -41.96 -21.54
C LEU A 430 34.40 -42.07 -20.23
N GLU A 431 34.02 -43.02 -19.36
CA GLU A 431 34.53 -44.41 -19.35
C GLU A 431 33.50 -45.37 -18.75
#